data_AF-A0A9J5X553-F1
#
_entry.id   AF-A0A9J5X553-F1
#
_cell.length_a   1.000
_cell.length_b   1.000
_cell.length_c   1.000
_cell.angle_alpha   90.00
_cell.angle_beta   90.00
_cell.angle_gamma   90.00
#
_symmetry.space_group_name_H-M   'P 1'
#
loop_
_entity.id
_entity.type
_entity.pdbx_description
1 polymer ?
#
loop_
_entity_poly.entity_id
_entity_poly.type
_entity_poly.pdbx_seq_one_letter_code
_entity_poly.pdbx_strand_id
1 'polypeptide(L)'
;MKLEVWRHKDLKWSWTKTEFLECKFNDVLNEADEDVRLDTKVILKRGSFKYLGSIIQGNGEINDDVTHCIGAGWMKWRLKFGVLCDKYMSLRLKGKFYRVVVRPTMLFGQSVG
;
A
#
# COMPACT_ATOMS: atom_id res chain seq x y z
N MET A 1 4.93 -4.11 24.86
CA MET A 1 4.71 -2.72 24.34
C MET A 1 3.52 -2.08 25.08
N LYS A 2 3.74 -1.03 25.89
CA LYS A 2 2.74 -0.52 26.86
C LYS A 2 1.88 0.60 26.26
N LEU A 3 0.59 0.33 26.02
CA LEU A 3 -0.39 1.21 25.35
C LEU A 3 -0.85 2.43 26.19
N GLU A 4 -0.15 2.78 27.26
CA GLU A 4 -0.60 3.75 28.28
C GLU A 4 -0.57 5.22 27.83
N VAL A 5 0.08 5.55 26.71
CA VAL A 5 0.32 6.94 26.28
C VAL A 5 -0.89 7.64 25.64
N TRP A 6 -1.89 6.90 25.16
CA TRP A 6 -2.97 7.49 24.34
C TRP A 6 -4.16 8.07 25.11
N ARG A 7 -4.18 7.96 26.45
CA ARG A 7 -5.33 8.40 27.28
C ARG A 7 -5.53 9.92 27.36
N HIS A 8 -4.64 10.72 26.78
CA HIS A 8 -4.66 12.19 26.92
C HIS A 8 -5.35 12.94 25.75
N LYS A 9 -5.97 12.22 24.83
CA LYS A 9 -6.77 12.79 23.74
C LYS A 9 -8.17 12.19 23.89
N ASP A 10 -9.20 13.00 24.08
CA ASP A 10 -10.61 12.60 24.30
C ASP A 10 -11.25 11.84 23.11
N LEU A 11 -10.55 10.84 22.59
CA LEU A 11 -10.91 10.03 21.46
C LEU A 11 -11.60 8.77 21.98
N LYS A 12 -12.85 8.59 21.55
CA LYS A 12 -13.64 7.41 21.87
C LYS A 12 -13.32 6.28 20.90
N TRP A 13 -12.85 5.15 21.43
CA TRP A 13 -12.51 3.97 20.67
C TRP A 13 -13.71 3.03 20.47
N SER A 14 -13.82 2.42 19.29
CA SER A 14 -14.86 1.43 18.98
C SER A 14 -14.33 0.01 19.18
N TRP A 15 -14.60 -0.59 20.33
CA TRP A 15 -14.13 -1.93 20.68
C TRP A 15 -14.47 -3.02 19.65
N THR A 16 -15.63 -2.95 19.01
CA THR A 16 -16.09 -3.95 18.02
C THR A 16 -15.46 -3.79 16.64
N LYS A 17 -14.82 -2.64 16.36
CA LYS A 17 -14.19 -2.36 15.06
C LYS A 17 -12.68 -2.50 15.10
N THR A 18 -12.14 -2.82 16.27
CA THR A 18 -10.72 -2.80 16.51
C THR A 18 -10.18 -4.20 16.49
N GLU A 19 -9.23 -4.38 15.60
CA GLU A 19 -8.40 -5.57 15.46
C GLU A 19 -6.95 -5.08 15.51
N PHE A 20 -6.03 -5.95 15.92
CA PHE A 20 -4.60 -5.64 15.87
C PHE A 20 -3.86 -6.63 14.98
N LEU A 21 -2.79 -6.13 14.37
CA LEU A 21 -1.81 -6.94 13.65
C LEU A 21 -0.49 -6.80 14.39
N GLU A 22 0.10 -7.92 14.75
CA GLU A 22 1.47 -7.95 15.23
C GLU A 22 2.40 -8.08 14.02
N CYS A 23 3.23 -7.07 13.78
CA CYS A 23 4.23 -7.10 12.73
C CYS A 23 5.56 -7.60 13.29
N LYS A 24 5.94 -8.83 12.94
CA LYS A 24 7.24 -9.42 13.29
C LYS A 24 8.32 -8.84 12.39
N PHE A 25 8.83 -7.67 12.75
CA PHE A 25 9.93 -7.02 12.03
C PHE A 25 11.31 -7.63 12.33
N ASN A 26 11.42 -8.45 13.39
CA ASN A 26 12.65 -9.14 13.79
C ASN A 26 12.42 -10.65 13.81
N ASP A 27 13.41 -11.41 13.35
CA ASP A 27 13.41 -12.88 13.24
C ASP A 27 13.62 -13.59 14.59
N VAL A 28 13.40 -12.89 15.71
CA VAL A 28 13.53 -13.47 17.04
C VAL A 28 12.32 -14.36 17.27
N LEU A 29 12.56 -15.64 17.08
CA LEU A 29 11.67 -16.76 17.37
C LEU A 29 11.51 -16.89 18.88
N ASN A 30 10.89 -15.90 19.52
CA ASN A 30 10.45 -15.96 20.90
C ASN A 30 9.50 -14.80 21.10
N GLU A 31 8.21 -15.10 21.12
CA GLU A 31 7.29 -14.61 22.13
C GLU A 31 6.03 -15.46 21.97
N ALA A 32 5.55 -16.01 23.08
CA ALA A 32 4.30 -16.76 23.13
C ALA A 32 3.19 -15.90 22.49
N ASP A 33 2.12 -16.55 22.03
CA ASP A 33 0.93 -15.87 21.50
C ASP A 33 0.27 -15.09 22.66
N GLU A 34 0.87 -13.95 23.03
CA GLU A 34 0.42 -13.10 24.12
C GLU A 34 -0.74 -12.27 23.59
N ASP A 35 -1.92 -12.57 24.12
CA ASP A 35 -3.12 -11.80 23.86
C ASP A 35 -2.92 -10.34 24.27
N VAL A 36 -3.00 -9.44 23.28
CA VAL A 36 -3.00 -8.01 23.55
C VAL A 36 -4.33 -7.63 24.20
N ARG A 37 -4.26 -7.34 25.50
CA ARG A 37 -5.37 -6.82 26.30
C ARG A 37 -5.32 -5.30 26.35
N LEU A 38 -6.40 -4.67 25.93
CA LEU A 38 -6.66 -3.26 26.22
C LEU A 38 -7.70 -3.22 27.34
N ASP A 39 -7.29 -2.69 28.49
CA ASP A 39 -8.09 -2.68 29.71
C ASP A 39 -8.46 -4.12 30.16
N THR A 40 -9.74 -4.49 30.11
CA THR A 40 -10.24 -5.84 30.47
C THR A 40 -10.60 -6.72 29.27
N LYS A 41 -10.52 -6.21 28.03
CA LYS A 41 -10.93 -6.93 26.82
C LYS A 41 -9.72 -7.37 25.97
N VAL A 42 -9.78 -8.60 25.50
CA VAL A 42 -8.85 -9.14 24.49
C VAL A 42 -9.23 -8.55 23.14
N ILE A 43 -8.25 -7.97 22.44
CA ILE A 43 -8.44 -7.51 21.06
C ILE A 43 -8.21 -8.70 20.13
N LEU A 44 -8.98 -8.80 19.05
CA LEU A 44 -8.76 -9.84 18.07
C LEU A 44 -7.46 -9.60 17.29
N LYS A 45 -6.58 -10.61 17.28
CA LYS A 45 -5.37 -10.65 16.46
C LYS A 45 -5.72 -11.08 15.04
N ARG A 46 -5.23 -10.35 14.05
CA ARG A 46 -5.41 -10.66 12.61
C ARG A 46 -4.07 -11.05 11.99
N GLY A 47 -4.08 -11.86 10.93
CA GLY A 47 -2.87 -12.21 10.18
C GLY A 47 -2.49 -11.19 9.09
N SER A 48 -3.45 -10.38 8.65
CA SER A 48 -3.25 -9.31 7.67
C SER A 48 -4.33 -8.26 7.77
N PHE A 49 -4.03 -7.00 7.44
CA PHE A 49 -5.03 -5.94 7.38
C PHE A 49 -4.88 -5.05 6.15
N LYS A 50 -6.00 -4.48 5.70
CA LYS A 50 -5.98 -3.49 4.62
C LYS A 50 -5.80 -2.10 5.22
N TYR A 51 -4.75 -1.40 4.81
CA TYR A 51 -4.43 -0.04 5.22
C TYR A 51 -4.19 0.84 4.01
N LEU A 52 -4.93 1.95 3.91
CA LEU A 52 -4.75 2.95 2.86
C LEU A 52 -4.68 2.37 1.41
N GLY A 53 -5.31 1.22 1.20
CA GLY A 53 -5.31 0.54 -0.10
C GLY A 53 -4.35 -0.65 -0.21
N SER A 54 -3.33 -0.73 0.64
CA SER A 54 -2.36 -1.83 0.69
C SER A 54 -2.73 -2.90 1.71
N ILE A 55 -2.29 -4.13 1.47
CA ILE A 55 -2.39 -5.24 2.42
C ILE A 55 -1.07 -5.36 3.18
N ILE A 56 -1.14 -5.28 4.51
CA ILE A 56 0.00 -5.46 5.40
C ILE A 56 -0.15 -6.81 6.10
N GLN A 57 0.87 -7.65 5.99
CA GLN A 57 0.91 -8.98 6.61
C GLN A 57 1.67 -8.96 7.95
N GLY A 58 1.32 -9.89 8.84
CA GLY A 58 1.92 -9.96 10.18
C GLY A 58 3.39 -10.36 10.20
N ASN A 59 3.88 -11.00 9.15
CA ASN A 59 5.32 -11.24 8.93
C ASN A 59 6.07 -10.00 8.41
N GLY A 60 5.39 -8.85 8.27
CA GLY A 60 5.96 -7.63 7.70
C GLY A 60 6.07 -7.65 6.17
N GLU A 61 5.62 -8.72 5.51
CA GLU A 61 5.70 -8.85 4.07
C GLU A 61 4.68 -7.97 3.37
N ILE A 62 5.17 -7.19 2.40
CA ILE A 62 4.37 -6.37 1.49
C ILE A 62 4.61 -6.75 0.02
N ASN A 63 5.47 -7.75 -0.24
CA ASN A 63 5.93 -8.07 -1.58
C ASN A 63 4.79 -8.45 -2.53
N ASP A 64 3.80 -9.19 -2.04
CA ASP A 64 2.60 -9.55 -2.80
C ASP A 64 1.77 -8.33 -3.18
N ASP A 65 1.55 -7.39 -2.23
CA ASP A 65 0.81 -6.14 -2.48
C ASP A 65 1.54 -5.26 -3.50
N VAL A 66 2.86 -5.14 -3.36
CA VAL A 66 3.74 -4.41 -4.28
C VAL A 66 3.69 -5.03 -5.67
N THR A 67 3.85 -6.34 -5.77
CA THR A 67 3.82 -7.08 -7.05
C THR A 67 2.47 -6.91 -7.74
N HIS A 68 1.38 -7.03 -6.99
CA HIS A 68 0.03 -6.81 -7.48
C HIS A 68 -0.17 -5.36 -7.97
N CYS A 69 0.25 -4.36 -7.19
CA CYS A 69 0.11 -2.95 -7.55
C CYS A 69 0.95 -2.58 -8.78
N ILE A 70 2.18 -3.09 -8.88
CA ILE A 70 3.04 -2.94 -10.07
C ILE A 70 2.37 -3.60 -11.28
N GLY A 71 1.88 -4.84 -11.14
CA GLY A 71 1.17 -5.54 -12.21
C GLY A 71 -0.06 -4.78 -12.69
N ALA A 72 -0.91 -4.31 -11.77
CA ALA A 72 -2.09 -3.51 -12.07
C ALA A 72 -1.73 -2.18 -12.76
N GLY A 73 -0.69 -1.49 -12.27
CA GLY A 73 -0.15 -0.27 -12.88
C GLY A 73 0.36 -0.52 -14.30
N TRP A 74 1.10 -1.61 -14.49
CA TRP A 74 1.66 -1.99 -15.78
C TRP A 74 0.59 -2.37 -16.80
N MET A 75 -0.46 -3.08 -16.38
CA MET A 75 -1.59 -3.41 -17.25
C MET A 75 -2.38 -2.17 -17.67
N LYS A 76 -2.62 -1.23 -16.75
CA LYS A 76 -3.23 0.07 -17.09
C LYS A 76 -2.35 0.87 -18.05
N TRP A 77 -1.04 0.87 -17.84
CA TRP A 77 -0.09 1.52 -18.73
C TRP A 77 -0.12 0.89 -20.12
N ARG A 78 -0.05 -0.44 -20.22
CA ARG A 78 -0.15 -1.18 -21.50
C ARG A 78 -1.46 -0.95 -22.22
N LEU A 79 -2.58 -0.81 -21.52
CA LEU A 79 -3.85 -0.50 -22.18
C LEU A 79 -3.82 0.91 -22.80
N LYS A 80 -3.29 1.89 -22.07
CA LYS A 80 -3.23 3.30 -22.52
C LYS A 80 -2.16 3.52 -23.60
N PHE A 81 -1.01 2.84 -23.50
CA PHE A 81 0.07 2.88 -24.48
C PHE A 81 -0.12 1.91 -25.63
N GLY A 82 -0.85 0.81 -25.46
CA GLY A 82 -1.20 -0.10 -26.55
C GLY A 82 -2.02 0.62 -27.62
N VAL A 83 -2.91 1.52 -27.19
CA VAL A 83 -3.58 2.47 -28.08
C VAL A 83 -2.56 3.34 -28.82
N LEU A 84 -1.52 3.85 -28.16
CA LEU A 84 -0.45 4.63 -28.81
C LEU A 84 0.40 3.83 -29.79
N CYS A 85 0.66 2.56 -29.51
CA CYS A 85 1.39 1.67 -30.40
C CYS A 85 0.53 1.15 -31.56
N ASP A 86 -0.77 1.44 -31.57
CA ASP A 86 -1.66 1.12 -32.67
C ASP A 86 -1.16 1.78 -33.97
N LYS A 87 -1.06 0.95 -35.02
CA LYS A 87 -0.72 1.40 -36.36
C LYS A 87 -1.80 2.31 -36.97
N TYR A 88 -3.04 2.22 -36.48
CA TYR A 88 -4.16 3.04 -36.91
C TYR A 88 -4.26 4.40 -36.19
N MET A 89 -3.44 4.65 -35.16
CA MET A 89 -3.36 5.98 -34.56
C MET A 89 -2.65 6.97 -35.49
N SER A 90 -3.35 8.04 -35.86
CA SER A 90 -2.76 9.10 -36.69
C SER A 90 -1.51 9.72 -36.04
N LEU A 91 -0.51 10.05 -36.89
CA LEU A 91 0.71 10.75 -36.49
C LEU A 91 0.44 12.04 -35.70
N ARG A 92 -0.63 12.77 -36.04
CA ARG A 92 -1.03 14.00 -35.35
C ARG A 92 -1.42 13.74 -33.88
N LEU A 93 -2.11 12.63 -33.61
CA LEU A 93 -2.47 12.23 -32.25
C LEU A 93 -1.25 11.74 -31.45
N LYS A 94 -0.36 10.95 -32.07
CA LYS A 94 0.92 10.55 -31.47
C LYS A 94 1.76 11.77 -31.07
N GLY A 95 1.87 12.76 -31.95
CA GLY A 95 2.60 14.01 -31.67
C GLY A 95 2.00 14.81 -30.50
N LYS A 96 0.67 14.90 -30.42
CA LYS A 96 -0.02 15.53 -29.28
C LYS A 96 0.26 14.79 -27.96
N PHE A 97 0.19 13.45 -27.99
CA PHE A 97 0.41 12.63 -26.80
C PHE A 97 1.86 12.74 -26.31
N TYR A 98 2.83 12.70 -27.23
CA TYR A 98 4.24 12.90 -26.91
C TYR A 98 4.46 14.26 -26.22
N ARG A 99 3.88 15.35 -26.75
CA ARG A 99 4.04 16.69 -26.19
C ARG A 99 3.40 16.85 -24.81
N VAL A 100 2.23 16.26 -24.58
CA VAL A 100 1.42 16.48 -23.36
C VAL A 100 1.76 15.50 -22.24
N VAL A 101 2.11 14.26 -22.56
CA VAL A 101 2.27 13.18 -21.56
C VAL A 101 3.72 12.73 -21.44
N VAL A 102 4.37 12.44 -22.57
CA VAL A 102 5.72 11.84 -22.55
C VAL A 102 6.80 12.86 -22.20
N ARG A 103 6.82 14.01 -22.90
CA ARG A 103 7.84 15.05 -22.71
C ARG A 103 7.91 15.61 -21.28
N PRO A 104 6.78 15.95 -20.61
CA PRO A 104 6.83 16.42 -19.22
C PRO A 104 7.33 15.34 -18.25
N THR A 105 6.93 14.08 -18.45
CA THR A 105 7.35 12.95 -17.61
C THR A 105 8.86 12.71 -17.71
N MET A 106 9.43 12.78 -18.93
CA MET A 106 10.86 12.64 -19.15
C MET A 106 11.67 13.77 -18.51
N LEU A 107 11.18 15.02 -18.60
CA LEU A 107 11.84 16.18 -17.97
C LEU A 107 11.80 16.09 -16.44
N PHE A 108 10.70 15.62 -15.86
CA PHE A 108 10.61 15.40 -14.42
C PHE A 108 11.62 14.33 -13.96
N GLY A 109 11.74 13.22 -14.70
CA GLY A 109 12.70 12.16 -14.38
C GLY A 109 14.18 12.60 -14.42
N GLN A 110 14.52 13.67 -15.15
CA GLN A 110 15.87 14.25 -15.16
C GLN A 110 16.18 15.09 -13.91
N SER A 111 15.17 15.52 -13.16
CA SER A 111 15.32 16.35 -11.96
C SER A 111 15.39 15.56 -10.64
N VAL A 112 15.23 14.23 -10.70
CA VAL A 112 15.28 13.32 -9.53
C VAL A 112 16.56 12.45 -9.54
N GLY A 113 17.58 12.88 -10.27
CA GLY A 113 18.90 12.23 -10.35
C GLY A 113 19.92 12.92 -9.46
#